data_AF-A0A1H3LBD0-F1
#
_entry.id   AF-A0A1H3LBD0-F1
#
_cell.length_a   1.000
_cell.length_b   1.000
_cell.length_c   1.000
_cell.angle_alpha   90.00
_cell.angle_beta   90.00
_cell.angle_gamma   90.00
#
_symmetry.space_group_name_H-M   'P 1'
#
loop_
_entity.id
_entity.type
_entity.pdbx_description
1 polymer ?
#
loop_
_entity_poly.entity_id
_entity_poly.type
_entity_poly.pdbx_seq_one_letter_code
_entity_poly.pdbx_strand_id
1 'polypeptide(L)'
;MNSQGWIRGIMAKNMETKKFITHVMTCLQREFGVLTDNCISGQYIYISLGQYETMITMFEAKNKQARSAYALDKHILEKLKEEGFEFDVMRSQYIMNCYNIY
;
A
#
# COMPACT_ATOMS: atom_id res chain seq x y z
N MET A 1 -12.99 -5.26 3.65
CA MET A 1 -12.20 -5.12 4.89
C MET A 1 -12.66 -3.86 5.61
N ASN A 2 -13.36 -3.96 6.75
CA ASN A 2 -13.79 -2.78 7.53
C ASN A 2 -12.63 -2.29 8.41
N SER A 3 -11.58 -1.73 7.78
CA SER A 3 -10.52 -1.07 8.51
C SER A 3 -11.06 0.26 9.03
N GLN A 4 -11.52 0.27 10.28
CA GLN A 4 -11.87 1.51 10.97
C GLN A 4 -10.67 2.45 10.85
N GLY A 5 -10.79 3.53 10.07
CA GLY A 5 -9.64 4.33 9.62
C GLY A 5 -8.77 4.89 10.74
N TRP A 6 -9.36 5.11 11.93
CA TRP A 6 -8.65 5.52 13.15
C TRP A 6 -7.57 4.53 13.61
N ILE A 7 -7.86 3.22 13.66
CA ILE A 7 -6.88 2.17 14.03
C ILE A 7 -5.71 2.21 13.05
N ARG A 8 -6.01 2.32 11.76
CA ARG A 8 -4.97 2.38 10.71
C ARG A 8 -4.13 3.65 10.83
N GLY A 9 -4.72 4.78 11.22
CA GLY A 9 -4.00 6.01 11.53
C GLY A 9 -3.06 5.87 12.75
N ILE A 10 -3.49 5.17 13.80
CA ILE A 10 -2.64 4.86 14.97
C ILE A 10 -1.48 3.94 14.55
N MET A 11 -1.74 2.94 13.72
CA MET A 11 -0.71 2.05 13.18
C MET A 11 0.30 2.85 12.36
N ALA A 12 -0.14 3.70 11.44
CA ALA A 12 0.75 4.50 10.60
C ALA A 12 1.69 5.39 11.44
N LYS A 13 1.24 5.92 12.58
CA LYS A 13 2.06 6.76 13.47
C LYS A 13 3.07 5.99 14.32
N ASN A 14 2.70 4.79 14.81
CA ASN A 14 3.48 4.09 15.84
C ASN A 14 4.22 2.85 15.31
N MET A 15 3.86 2.35 14.13
CA MET A 15 4.48 1.17 13.54
C MET A 15 5.77 1.56 12.80
N GLU A 16 6.82 0.75 12.96
CA GLU A 16 8.04 0.89 12.15
C GLU A 16 7.71 0.76 10.66
N THR A 17 8.31 1.60 9.82
CA THR A 17 8.02 1.67 8.38
C THR A 17 8.11 0.32 7.67
N LYS A 18 9.10 -0.53 8.00
CA LYS A 18 9.21 -1.87 7.42
C LYS A 18 7.99 -2.74 7.72
N LYS A 19 7.55 -2.75 8.99
CA LYS A 19 6.34 -3.49 9.41
C LYS A 19 5.09 -2.92 8.76
N PHE A 20 5.03 -1.59 8.60
CA PHE A 20 3.91 -0.93 7.95
C PHE A 20 3.83 -1.29 6.47
N ILE A 21 4.95 -1.35 5.75
CA ILE A 21 5.02 -1.84 4.36
C ILE A 21 4.47 -3.26 4.26
N THR A 22 4.96 -4.19 5.09
CA THR A 22 4.46 -5.58 5.11
C THR A 22 2.96 -5.64 5.38
N HIS A 23 2.45 -4.78 6.27
CA HIS A 23 1.02 -4.68 6.52
C HIS A 23 0.25 -4.21 5.27
N VAL A 24 0.74 -3.18 4.57
CA VAL A 24 0.15 -2.72 3.31
C VAL A 24 0.15 -3.83 2.26
N MET A 25 1.26 -4.55 2.09
CA MET A 25 1.33 -5.69 1.16
C MET A 25 0.31 -6.77 1.51
N THR A 26 0.16 -7.10 2.80
CA THR A 26 -0.87 -8.05 3.26
C THR A 26 -2.29 -7.55 2.94
N CYS A 27 -2.55 -6.24 3.05
CA CYS A 27 -3.83 -5.66 2.66
C CYS A 27 -4.08 -5.82 1.16
N LEU A 28 -3.10 -5.49 0.32
CA LEU A 28 -3.20 -5.62 -1.14
C LEU A 28 -3.38 -7.08 -1.57
N GLN A 29 -2.64 -8.01 -0.97
CA GLN A 29 -2.78 -9.45 -1.20
C GLN A 29 -4.23 -9.90 -0.96
N ARG A 30 -4.82 -9.50 0.17
CA ARG A 30 -6.20 -9.85 0.52
C ARG A 30 -7.23 -9.17 -0.38
N GLU A 31 -6.97 -7.92 -0.77
CA GLU A 31 -7.87 -7.15 -1.62
C GLU A 31 -7.97 -7.73 -3.03
N PHE A 32 -6.84 -8.13 -3.61
CA PHE A 32 -6.77 -8.58 -5.00
C PHE A 32 -6.69 -10.10 -5.17
N GLY A 33 -6.46 -10.85 -4.09
CA GLY A 33 -6.39 -12.31 -4.12
C GLY A 33 -5.18 -12.84 -4.89
N VAL A 34 -4.13 -12.05 -5.05
CA VAL A 34 -2.90 -12.41 -5.77
C VAL A 34 -1.71 -12.43 -4.81
N LEU A 35 -0.68 -13.21 -5.15
CA LEU A 35 0.54 -13.25 -4.36
C LEU A 35 1.21 -11.88 -4.31
N THR A 36 1.76 -11.54 -3.15
CA THR A 36 2.54 -10.33 -2.94
C THR A 36 3.89 -10.68 -2.35
N ASP A 37 4.93 -9.98 -2.77
CA ASP A 37 6.23 -10.02 -2.11
C ASP A 37 6.77 -8.60 -1.93
N ASN A 38 7.65 -8.43 -0.94
CA ASN A 38 8.41 -7.21 -0.80
C ASN A 38 9.85 -7.50 -0.35
N CYS A 39 10.82 -6.98 -1.10
CA CYS A 39 12.23 -7.09 -0.76
C CYS A 39 12.82 -5.72 -0.45
N ILE A 40 13.54 -5.60 0.68
CA ILE A 40 14.21 -4.36 1.06
C ILE A 40 15.71 -4.51 0.78
N SER A 41 16.24 -3.67 -0.10
CA SER A 41 17.65 -3.60 -0.43
C SER A 41 18.17 -2.17 -0.25
N GLY A 42 18.86 -1.93 0.86
CA GLY A 42 19.34 -0.60 1.25
C GLY A 42 18.19 0.40 1.40
N GLN A 43 18.16 1.41 0.52
CA GLN A 43 17.15 2.47 0.50
C GLN A 43 15.96 2.14 -0.41
N TYR A 44 15.99 1.01 -1.12
CA TYR A 44 14.95 0.62 -2.07
C TYR A 44 14.10 -0.52 -1.53
N ILE A 45 12.84 -0.49 -1.90
CA ILE A 45 11.83 -1.49 -1.59
C ILE A 45 11.24 -1.93 -2.92
N TYR A 46 11.50 -3.18 -3.27
CA TYR A 46 10.90 -3.85 -4.42
C TYR A 46 9.58 -4.47 -3.96
N ILE A 47 8.53 -4.25 -4.74
CA ILE A 47 7.16 -4.64 -4.44
C ILE A 47 6.65 -5.43 -5.63
N SER A 48 6.11 -6.62 -5.38
CA SER A 48 5.37 -7.38 -6.38
C SER A 48 3.92 -7.59 -5.97
N LEU A 49 3.02 -7.54 -6.95
CA LEU A 49 1.60 -7.86 -6.83
C LEU A 49 1.21 -8.72 -8.04
N GLY A 50 1.20 -10.03 -7.87
CA GLY A 50 1.05 -10.98 -8.97
C GLY A 50 2.22 -10.89 -9.95
N GLN A 51 1.93 -10.51 -11.19
CA GLN A 51 2.93 -10.33 -12.26
C GLN A 51 3.47 -8.90 -12.34
N TYR A 52 2.89 -7.96 -11.59
CA TYR A 52 3.26 -6.55 -11.64
C TYR A 52 4.30 -6.27 -10.56
N GLU A 53 5.32 -5.52 -10.93
CA GLU A 53 6.43 -5.19 -10.04
C GLU A 53 6.64 -3.68 -10.05
N THR A 54 7.01 -3.13 -8.90
CA THR A 54 7.39 -1.73 -8.81
C THR A 54 8.44 -1.51 -7.72
N MET A 55 9.00 -0.31 -7.68
CA MET A 55 10.00 0.07 -6.70
C MET A 55 9.66 1.42 -6.06
N ILE A 56 9.76 1.47 -4.74
CA ILE A 56 9.71 2.71 -3.96
C ILE A 56 10.98 2.83 -3.11
N THR A 57 11.28 4.04 -2.66
CA THR A 57 12.34 4.27 -1.69
C THR A 57 11.81 4.21 -0.26
N MET A 58 12.70 3.92 0.70
CA MET A 58 12.39 3.96 2.12
C MET A 58 11.94 5.37 2.56
N PHE A 59 12.49 6.41 1.92
CA PHE A 59 12.09 7.80 2.14
C PHE A 59 10.65 8.06 1.68
N GLU A 60 10.28 7.63 0.46
CA GLU A 60 8.90 7.70 -0.02
C GLU A 60 7.96 6.96 0.94
N ALA A 61 8.29 5.72 1.31
CA ALA A 61 7.47 4.91 2.21
C ALA A 61 7.22 5.62 3.54
N LYS A 62 8.29 6.16 4.17
CA LYS A 62 8.19 6.89 5.44
C LYS A 62 7.36 8.16 5.32
N ASN A 63 7.56 8.94 4.26
CA ASN A 63 6.80 10.18 4.03
C ASN A 63 5.32 9.91 3.79
N LYS A 64 5.00 8.87 3.00
CA LYS A 64 3.60 8.49 2.74
C LYS A 64 2.93 7.94 4.00
N GLN A 65 3.62 7.08 4.76
CA GLN A 65 3.14 6.58 6.05
C GLN A 65 2.81 7.71 7.02
N ALA A 66 3.67 8.74 7.12
CA ALA A 66 3.45 9.88 8.01
C ALA A 66 2.28 10.77 7.55
N ARG A 67 1.95 10.78 6.25
CA ARG A 67 0.95 11.68 5.67
C ARG A 67 -0.49 11.26 5.99
N SER A 68 -0.82 9.99 5.80
CA SER A 68 -2.16 9.47 6.12
C SER A 68 -2.20 7.95 6.21
N ALA A 69 -3.27 7.43 6.80
CA ALA A 69 -3.47 5.99 7.01
C ALA A 69 -3.44 5.14 5.73
N TYR A 70 -3.73 5.72 4.56
CA TYR A 70 -3.79 5.02 3.27
C TYR A 70 -2.88 5.64 2.20
N ALA A 71 -2.05 6.62 2.55
CA ALA A 71 -1.23 7.32 1.56
C ALA A 71 -0.13 6.43 0.95
N LEU A 72 0.39 5.44 1.70
CA LEU A 72 1.34 4.47 1.16
C LEU A 72 0.64 3.51 0.20
N ASP A 73 -0.51 2.99 0.58
CA ASP A 73 -1.35 2.11 -0.25
C ASP A 73 -1.63 2.74 -1.62
N LYS A 74 -2.16 3.97 -1.62
CA LYS A 74 -2.42 4.73 -2.85
C LYS A 74 -1.15 4.90 -3.68
N HIS A 75 -0.01 5.21 -3.05
CA HIS A 75 1.23 5.43 -3.77
C HIS A 75 1.71 4.16 -4.50
N ILE A 76 1.60 3.01 -3.84
CA ILE A 76 1.95 1.71 -4.45
C ILE A 76 0.98 1.38 -5.59
N LEU A 77 -0.32 1.56 -5.38
CA LEU A 77 -1.34 1.33 -6.41
C LEU A 77 -1.14 2.19 -7.66
N GLU A 78 -0.80 3.47 -7.49
CA GLU A 78 -0.52 4.36 -8.64
C GLU A 78 0.73 3.92 -9.40
N LYS A 79 1.81 3.54 -8.72
CA LYS A 79 2.99 3.00 -9.40
C LYS A 79 2.71 1.67 -10.10
N LEU A 80 1.91 0.78 -9.51
CA LEU A 80 1.50 -0.46 -10.17
C LEU A 80 0.63 -0.18 -11.41
N LYS A 81 -0.23 0.85 -11.38
CA LYS A 81 -1.01 1.28 -12.55
C LYS A 81 -0.11 1.78 -13.69
N GLU A 82 0.99 2.46 -13.38
CA GLU A 82 1.99 2.88 -14.37
C GLU A 82 2.60 1.66 -15.09
N GLU A 83 2.66 0.50 -14.41
CA GLU A 83 3.13 -0.79 -14.95
C GLU A 83 2.01 -1.64 -15.57
N GLY A 84 0.80 -1.07 -15.76
CA GLY A 84 -0.33 -1.73 -16.41
C GLY A 84 -1.24 -2.53 -15.47
N PHE A 85 -1.11 -2.40 -14.15
CA PHE A 85 -2.07 -3.00 -13.22
C PHE A 85 -3.39 -2.23 -13.23
N GLU A 86 -4.40 -2.80 -13.89
CA GLU A 86 -5.74 -2.21 -13.95
C GLU A 86 -6.67 -2.76 -12.87
N PHE A 87 -7.42 -1.85 -12.24
CA PHE A 87 -8.50 -2.19 -11.32
C PHE A 87 -9.53 -1.06 -11.23
N ASP A 88 -10.75 -1.40 -10.84
CA ASP A 88 -11.81 -0.43 -10.57
C ASP A 88 -11.59 0.24 -9.20
N VAL A 89 -11.56 1.58 -9.16
CA VAL A 89 -11.43 2.37 -7.93
C VAL A 89 -12.64 2.23 -7.00
N MET A 90 -13.78 1.77 -7.51
CA MET A 90 -15.00 1.50 -6.75
C MET A 90 -15.13 0.04 -6.30
N ARG A 91 -14.14 -0.82 -6.60
CA ARG A 91 -14.22 -2.27 -6.35
C ARG A 91 -14.52 -2.65 -4.90
N SER A 92 -14.06 -1.84 -3.95
CA SER A 92 -14.21 -2.11 -2.53
C SER A 92 -14.06 -0.85 -1.70
N GLN A 93 -14.60 -0.89 -0.47
CA GLN A 93 -14.42 0.20 0.50
C GLN A 93 -12.95 0.51 0.80
N TYR A 94 -12.08 -0.50 0.79
CA TYR A 94 -10.65 -0.29 1.04
C TYR A 94 -10.01 0.53 -0.08
N ILE A 95 -10.31 0.21 -1.34
CA ILE A 95 -9.81 0.97 -2.47
C ILE A 95 -10.42 2.38 -2.50
N MET A 96 -11.73 2.51 -2.27
CA MET A 96 -12.37 3.83 -2.14
C MET A 96 -11.69 4.68 -1.05
N ASN A 97 -11.36 4.10 0.12
CA ASN A 97 -10.61 4.79 1.17
C ASN A 97 -9.21 5.22 0.72
N CYS A 98 -8.49 4.39 -0.05
CA CYS A 98 -7.19 4.77 -0.61
C CYS A 98 -7.29 5.99 -1.53
N TYR A 99 -8.41 6.13 -2.25
CA TYR A 99 -8.67 7.23 -3.19
C TYR A 99 -9.45 8.41 -2.59
N ASN A 100 -9.82 8.34 -1.30
CA ASN A 100 -10.69 9.32 -0.62
C ASN A 100 -12.07 9.48 -1.28
N ILE A 101 -12.65 8.36 -1.69
CA ILE A 101 -14.02 8.27 -2.21
C ILE A 101 -14.91 7.79 -1.05
N TYR A 102 -15.98 8.53 -0.75
CA TYR A 102 -16.90 8.29 0.36
C TYR A 102 -18.35 8.34 -0.10
#